data_AF-A0A9C6WLU1-F1
#
_entry.id   AF-A0A9C6WLU1-F1
#
_cell.length_a   1.000
_cell.length_b   1.000
_cell.length_c   1.000
_cell.angle_alpha   90.00
_cell.angle_beta   90.00
_cell.angle_gamma   90.00
#
_symmetry.space_group_name_H-M   'P 1'
#
loop_
_entity.id
_entity.type
_entity.pdbx_description
1 polymer ?
#
loop_
_entity_poly.entity_id
_entity_poly.type
_entity_poly.pdbx_seq_one_letter_code
_entity_poly.pdbx_strand_id
1 'polypeptide(L)'
;MTGVTQTRSSSASAPKAITNTPTPHRHPLLGSWTSHTLWIKNSRPEKELCSASIMSSPSLNELPKVAVDLKSQLEGFNPSNMKHAVTQEKTVLPTAEDVASEKTQKALIEGVEAFDSSKLKPTETQEKNLLPDKDVVQQERAHQNLLNGVEHFDKSSMKHAETQEKNPLPDPAAIEQEKGQQQLIAGIENFNPKSLKHTETQEKNPLPTKEAIAQEKGA
;
A
#
# COMPACT_ATOMS: atom_id res chain seq x y z
N MET A 1 -14.82 47.89 -68.81
CA MET A 1 -13.68 46.96 -68.68
C MET A 1 -13.67 46.44 -67.26
N THR A 2 -13.90 45.13 -67.15
CA THR A 2 -13.55 44.22 -66.04
C THR A 2 -13.91 44.66 -64.62
N GLY A 3 -15.11 44.25 -64.18
CA GLY A 3 -15.34 43.92 -62.77
C GLY A 3 -14.60 42.62 -62.44
N VAL A 4 -13.87 42.62 -61.33
CA VAL A 4 -13.28 41.41 -60.74
C VAL A 4 -13.98 41.22 -59.39
N THR A 5 -15.07 40.47 -59.43
CA THR A 5 -15.69 39.89 -58.24
C THR A 5 -14.79 38.78 -57.73
N GLN A 6 -14.10 39.01 -56.61
CA GLN A 6 -13.31 37.99 -55.95
C GLN A 6 -14.24 37.02 -55.23
N THR A 7 -14.58 35.93 -55.91
CA THR A 7 -15.19 34.72 -55.34
C THR A 7 -14.22 34.10 -54.35
N ARG A 8 -14.40 34.37 -53.06
CA ARG A 8 -13.73 33.61 -52.01
C ARG A 8 -14.49 32.30 -51.83
N SER A 9 -13.89 31.21 -52.33
CA SER A 9 -14.37 29.85 -52.13
C SER A 9 -14.41 29.55 -50.63
N SER A 10 -15.61 29.55 -50.05
CA SER A 10 -15.83 29.03 -48.71
C SER A 10 -15.84 27.51 -48.82
N SER A 11 -14.70 26.86 -48.57
CA SER A 11 -14.65 25.41 -48.41
C SER A 11 -15.42 25.05 -47.15
N ALA A 12 -16.68 24.66 -47.34
CA ALA A 12 -17.51 24.08 -46.30
C ALA A 12 -16.86 22.77 -45.83
N SER A 13 -16.13 22.82 -44.71
CA SER A 13 -15.76 21.62 -43.98
C SER A 13 -17.03 21.10 -43.32
N ALA A 14 -17.48 19.92 -43.76
CA ALA A 14 -18.63 19.23 -43.22
C ALA A 14 -18.57 19.11 -41.69
N PRO A 15 -19.70 19.22 -40.97
CA PRO A 15 -19.73 18.91 -39.55
C PRO A 15 -19.41 17.42 -39.40
N LYS A 16 -18.29 17.11 -38.73
CA LYS A 16 -18.02 15.74 -38.27
C LYS A 16 -19.16 15.37 -37.32
N ALA A 17 -20.00 14.43 -37.73
CA ALA A 17 -20.96 13.78 -36.86
C ALA A 17 -20.18 13.17 -35.70
N ILE A 18 -20.36 13.70 -34.49
CA ILE A 18 -19.93 13.04 -33.26
C ILE A 18 -20.91 11.90 -33.07
N THR A 19 -20.57 10.75 -33.64
CA THR A 19 -21.24 9.49 -33.31
C THR A 19 -20.82 9.13 -31.90
N ASN A 20 -21.65 9.46 -30.91
CA ASN A 20 -21.55 8.90 -29.57
C ASN A 20 -21.86 7.41 -29.67
N THR A 21 -20.85 6.60 -29.93
CA THR A 21 -20.93 5.16 -29.71
C THR A 21 -20.94 4.93 -28.21
N PRO A 22 -21.95 4.26 -27.63
CA PRO A 22 -21.94 3.94 -26.21
C PRO A 22 -20.84 2.91 -25.96
N THR A 23 -19.80 3.32 -25.26
CA THR A 23 -18.84 2.40 -24.65
C THR A 23 -19.60 1.49 -23.69
N PRO A 24 -19.54 0.16 -23.81
CA PRO A 24 -20.14 -0.71 -22.81
C PRO A 24 -19.29 -0.64 -21.55
N HIS A 25 -19.70 0.20 -20.61
CA HIS A 25 -19.26 0.08 -19.22
C HIS A 25 -19.75 -1.27 -18.71
N ARG A 26 -18.84 -2.26 -18.68
CA ARG A 26 -19.01 -3.50 -17.93
C ARG A 26 -19.12 -3.13 -16.45
N HIS A 27 -20.34 -3.03 -15.95
CA HIS A 27 -20.60 -3.29 -14.54
C HIS A 27 -20.18 -4.74 -14.24
N PRO A 28 -19.51 -5.03 -13.13
CA PRO A 28 -19.40 -6.40 -12.67
C PRO A 28 -20.81 -6.86 -12.32
N LEU A 29 -21.36 -7.74 -13.16
CA LEU A 29 -22.56 -8.50 -12.85
C LEU A 29 -22.33 -9.20 -11.51
N LEU A 30 -23.20 -8.92 -10.54
CA LEU A 30 -23.36 -9.75 -9.36
C LEU A 30 -23.52 -11.19 -9.84
N GLY A 31 -22.52 -12.01 -9.50
CA GLY A 31 -22.50 -13.41 -9.83
C GLY A 31 -23.74 -14.09 -9.29
N SER A 32 -24.47 -14.74 -10.21
CA SER A 32 -25.41 -15.82 -9.94
C SER A 32 -24.84 -16.76 -8.86
N TRP A 33 -25.50 -16.79 -7.70
CA TRP A 33 -25.26 -17.82 -6.67
C TRP A 33 -25.86 -19.14 -7.15
N THR A 34 -25.11 -19.89 -7.93
CA THR A 34 -25.35 -21.33 -8.07
C THR A 34 -24.81 -22.01 -6.82
N SER A 35 -25.69 -22.68 -6.06
CA SER A 35 -25.37 -23.52 -4.91
C SER A 35 -24.17 -24.44 -5.20
N HIS A 36 -23.00 -24.11 -4.65
CA HIS A 36 -21.95 -25.10 -4.45
C HIS A 36 -22.26 -25.85 -3.16
N THR A 37 -22.74 -27.09 -3.30
CA THR A 37 -22.77 -28.06 -2.21
C THR A 37 -21.34 -28.34 -1.76
N LEU A 38 -20.95 -27.79 -0.63
CA LEU A 38 -19.68 -28.04 0.04
C LEU A 38 -19.75 -29.41 0.73
N TRP A 39 -19.20 -30.44 0.07
CA TRP A 39 -19.02 -31.77 0.66
C TRP A 39 -17.79 -31.75 1.56
N ILE A 40 -18.00 -31.82 2.88
CA ILE A 40 -16.94 -31.89 3.88
C ILE A 40 -16.19 -33.22 3.72
N LYS A 41 -15.01 -33.16 3.10
CA LYS A 41 -14.09 -34.28 2.99
C LYS A 41 -13.12 -34.25 4.17
N ASN A 42 -13.51 -34.89 5.27
CA ASN A 42 -12.60 -35.19 6.39
C ASN A 42 -11.72 -36.39 6.01
N SER A 43 -10.62 -36.15 5.29
CA SER A 43 -9.53 -37.11 5.12
C SER A 43 -8.34 -36.66 5.96
N ARG A 44 -8.23 -37.25 7.15
CA ARG A 44 -7.13 -37.08 8.11
C ARG A 44 -5.82 -37.62 7.50
N PRO A 45 -4.69 -36.88 7.54
CA PRO A 45 -3.42 -37.33 7.00
C PRO A 45 -2.64 -38.06 8.11
N GLU A 46 -2.06 -39.20 7.79
CA GLU A 46 -1.03 -39.80 8.64
C GLU A 46 0.06 -40.48 7.79
N LYS A 47 1.29 -40.00 8.07
CA LYS A 47 2.64 -40.57 7.91
C LYS A 47 3.23 -40.89 6.52
N GLU A 48 4.19 -40.04 6.18
CA GLU A 48 5.46 -40.24 5.47
C GLU A 48 6.30 -41.45 5.97
N LEU A 49 7.04 -42.04 5.02
CA LEU A 49 8.30 -42.79 5.10
C LEU A 49 8.35 -44.13 5.86
N CYS A 50 8.49 -45.23 5.09
CA CYS A 50 9.57 -46.21 5.28
C CYS A 50 9.74 -47.11 4.05
N SER A 51 11.01 -47.29 3.68
CA SER A 51 11.57 -48.21 2.71
C SER A 51 10.82 -49.55 2.60
N ALA A 52 10.69 -50.05 1.37
CA ALA A 52 10.14 -51.35 1.04
C ALA A 52 10.89 -52.47 1.78
N SER A 53 10.37 -52.86 2.94
CA SER A 53 10.59 -54.17 3.53
C SER A 53 9.36 -54.99 3.17
N ILE A 54 9.55 -56.11 2.48
CA ILE A 54 8.49 -57.07 2.16
C ILE A 54 7.92 -57.56 3.50
N MET A 55 6.86 -56.91 3.99
CA MET A 55 6.03 -57.43 5.07
C MET A 55 5.19 -58.54 4.46
N SER A 56 5.79 -59.72 4.34
CA SER A 56 5.06 -60.95 4.07
C SER A 56 3.91 -61.01 5.06
N SER A 57 2.67 -60.91 4.57
CA SER A 57 1.50 -61.13 5.42
C SER A 57 1.66 -62.51 6.04
N PRO A 58 1.61 -62.63 7.38
CA PRO A 58 1.82 -63.92 8.03
C PRO A 58 0.85 -64.91 7.41
N SER A 59 1.38 -66.03 6.97
CA SER A 59 0.54 -67.10 6.41
C SER A 59 -0.41 -67.59 7.51
N LEU A 60 -1.53 -68.24 7.16
CA LEU A 60 -2.55 -68.69 8.14
C LEU A 60 -1.93 -69.49 9.31
N ASN A 61 -0.82 -70.18 9.07
CA ASN A 61 -0.07 -70.96 10.06
C ASN A 61 0.76 -70.13 11.05
N GLU A 62 1.02 -68.85 10.77
CA GLU A 62 1.86 -67.94 11.56
C GLU A 62 1.05 -66.95 12.41
N LEU A 63 -0.28 -66.98 12.34
CA LEU A 63 -1.14 -66.18 13.21
C LEU A 63 -1.31 -66.88 14.58
N PRO A 64 -1.25 -66.14 15.70
CA PRO A 64 -1.51 -66.71 17.01
C PRO A 64 -2.92 -67.32 17.01
N LYS A 65 -3.01 -68.59 17.43
CA LYS A 65 -4.30 -69.28 17.52
C LYS A 65 -5.20 -68.52 18.47
N VAL A 66 -6.36 -68.07 17.97
CA VAL A 66 -7.38 -67.39 18.77
C VAL A 66 -7.68 -68.27 19.99
N ALA A 67 -7.61 -67.67 21.18
CA ALA A 67 -7.90 -68.39 22.42
C ALA A 67 -9.26 -69.10 22.29
N VAL A 68 -9.34 -70.34 22.75
CA VAL A 68 -10.50 -71.22 22.55
C VAL A 68 -11.80 -70.56 23.04
N ASP A 69 -11.71 -69.79 24.12
CA ASP A 69 -12.85 -69.05 24.69
C ASP A 69 -13.38 -67.96 23.74
N LEU A 70 -12.50 -67.16 23.13
CA LEU A 70 -12.90 -66.10 22.20
C LEU A 70 -13.48 -66.68 20.90
N LYS A 71 -12.91 -67.79 20.41
CA LYS A 71 -13.45 -68.52 19.26
C LYS A 71 -14.87 -69.01 19.55
N SER A 72 -15.10 -69.55 20.75
CA SER A 72 -16.40 -70.06 21.18
C SER A 72 -17.43 -68.93 21.36
N GLN A 73 -17.02 -67.76 21.87
CA GLN A 73 -17.87 -66.58 21.99
C GLN A 73 -18.28 -66.00 20.63
N LEU A 74 -17.37 -66.01 19.65
CA LEU A 74 -17.66 -65.56 18.29
C LEU A 74 -18.54 -66.56 17.53
N GLU A 75 -18.30 -67.86 17.68
CA GLU A 75 -19.14 -68.91 17.09
C GLU A 75 -20.56 -68.91 17.69
N GLY A 76 -20.69 -68.57 18.98
CA GLY A 76 -21.97 -68.38 19.66
C GLY A 76 -22.55 -66.96 19.55
N PHE A 77 -21.90 -66.03 18.82
CA PHE A 77 -22.35 -64.65 18.72
C PHE A 77 -23.66 -64.59 17.92
N ASN A 78 -24.74 -64.25 18.60
CA ASN A 78 -26.03 -64.07 17.95
C ASN A 78 -26.26 -62.58 17.67
N PRO A 79 -26.22 -62.13 16.39
CA PRO A 79 -26.40 -60.73 16.03
C PRO A 79 -27.79 -60.20 16.40
N SER A 80 -28.78 -61.06 16.63
CA SER A 80 -30.11 -60.65 17.11
C SER A 80 -30.10 -60.10 18.55
N ASN A 81 -29.05 -60.36 19.33
CA ASN A 81 -28.88 -59.78 20.67
C ASN A 81 -28.39 -58.33 20.64
N MET A 82 -28.06 -57.78 19.47
CA MET A 82 -27.73 -56.36 19.33
C MET A 82 -29.01 -55.52 19.41
N LYS A 83 -28.96 -54.42 20.18
CA LYS A 83 -30.10 -53.49 20.22
C LYS A 83 -30.30 -52.83 18.85
N HIS A 84 -31.52 -52.91 18.32
CA HIS A 84 -31.88 -52.19 17.10
C HIS A 84 -31.81 -50.67 17.33
N ALA A 85 -31.06 -49.96 16.48
CA ALA A 85 -31.07 -48.52 16.41
C ALA A 85 -32.17 -48.06 15.44
N VAL A 86 -33.24 -47.45 15.96
CA VAL A 86 -34.30 -46.87 15.13
C VAL A 86 -33.83 -45.51 14.61
N THR A 87 -33.63 -45.40 13.30
CA THR A 87 -33.41 -44.11 12.62
C THR A 87 -34.76 -43.50 12.24
N GLN A 88 -35.05 -42.29 12.72
CA GLN A 88 -36.25 -41.55 12.30
C GLN A 88 -35.86 -40.44 11.31
N GLU A 89 -36.42 -40.50 10.11
CA GLU A 89 -36.38 -39.43 9.12
C GLU A 89 -37.37 -38.33 9.51
N LYS A 90 -36.88 -37.13 9.81
CA LYS A 90 -37.72 -35.99 10.22
C LYS A 90 -38.18 -35.20 8.98
N THR A 91 -39.19 -35.69 8.30
CA THR A 91 -39.86 -34.95 7.22
C THR A 91 -40.94 -34.06 7.84
N VAL A 92 -40.60 -32.82 8.20
CA VAL A 92 -41.59 -31.85 8.68
C VAL A 92 -42.33 -31.28 7.48
N LEU A 93 -43.65 -31.37 7.50
CA LEU A 93 -44.51 -30.72 6.50
C LEU A 93 -44.49 -29.20 6.70
N PRO A 94 -44.67 -28.40 5.63
CA PRO A 94 -44.83 -26.96 5.75
C PRO A 94 -45.92 -26.62 6.76
N THR A 95 -45.64 -25.63 7.61
CA THR A 95 -46.58 -25.16 8.62
C THR A 95 -47.68 -24.32 7.93
N ALA A 96 -48.84 -24.19 8.58
CA ALA A 96 -49.90 -23.29 8.10
C ALA A 96 -49.40 -21.84 7.92
N GLU A 97 -48.45 -21.40 8.75
CA GLU A 97 -47.78 -20.10 8.66
C GLU A 97 -46.96 -19.97 7.37
N ASP A 98 -46.19 -21.01 7.01
CA ASP A 98 -45.37 -21.03 5.80
C ASP A 98 -46.25 -20.83 4.56
N VAL A 99 -47.36 -21.56 4.47
CA VAL A 99 -48.31 -21.46 3.35
C VAL A 99 -49.02 -20.10 3.30
N ALA A 100 -49.36 -19.54 4.46
CA ALA A 100 -49.97 -18.21 4.54
C ALA A 100 -49.01 -17.11 4.08
N SER A 101 -47.73 -17.22 4.47
CA SER A 101 -46.67 -16.30 4.05
C SER A 101 -46.44 -16.39 2.54
N GLU A 102 -46.40 -17.58 1.97
CA GLU A 102 -46.19 -17.80 0.54
C GLU A 102 -47.34 -17.22 -0.29
N LYS A 103 -48.60 -17.41 0.15
CA LYS A 103 -49.77 -16.81 -0.52
C LYS A 103 -49.71 -15.29 -0.51
N THR A 104 -49.27 -14.70 0.60
CA THR A 104 -49.13 -13.24 0.73
C THR A 104 -48.04 -12.72 -0.20
N GLN A 105 -46.89 -13.39 -0.27
CA GLN A 105 -45.81 -13.01 -1.18
C GLN A 105 -46.21 -13.16 -2.65
N LYS A 106 -46.89 -14.26 -3.02
CA LYS A 106 -47.41 -14.46 -4.37
C LYS A 106 -48.39 -13.35 -4.77
N ALA A 107 -49.33 -13.00 -3.90
CA ALA A 107 -50.29 -11.94 -4.17
C ALA A 107 -49.61 -10.57 -4.38
N LEU A 108 -48.55 -10.27 -3.63
CA LEU A 108 -47.77 -9.04 -3.80
C LEU A 108 -47.02 -9.03 -5.15
N ILE A 109 -46.39 -10.14 -5.51
CA ILE A 109 -45.67 -10.28 -6.79
C ILE A 109 -46.66 -10.12 -7.95
N GLU A 110 -47.77 -10.84 -7.93
CA GLU A 110 -48.82 -10.74 -8.95
C GLU A 110 -49.39 -9.32 -9.04
N GLY A 111 -49.56 -8.64 -7.90
CA GLY A 111 -50.02 -7.25 -7.85
C GLY A 111 -49.03 -6.26 -8.49
N VAL A 112 -47.73 -6.48 -8.33
CA VAL A 112 -46.68 -5.66 -8.96
C VAL A 112 -46.55 -6.00 -10.44
N GLU A 113 -46.63 -7.28 -10.83
CA GLU A 113 -46.57 -7.71 -12.24
C GLU A 113 -47.78 -7.21 -13.04
N ALA A 114 -48.98 -7.22 -12.43
CA ALA A 114 -50.20 -6.70 -13.03
C ALA A 114 -50.34 -5.17 -12.88
N PHE A 115 -49.36 -4.49 -12.29
CA PHE A 115 -49.44 -3.06 -12.07
C PHE A 115 -49.40 -2.29 -13.40
N ASP A 116 -50.52 -1.66 -13.71
CA ASP A 116 -50.67 -0.82 -14.89
C ASP A 116 -50.08 0.58 -14.63
N SER A 117 -48.87 0.81 -15.15
CA SER A 117 -48.18 2.10 -15.06
C SER A 117 -48.97 3.28 -15.65
N SER A 118 -49.95 3.04 -16.53
CA SER A 118 -50.81 4.11 -17.08
C SER A 118 -51.75 4.74 -16.04
N LYS A 119 -51.95 4.06 -14.90
CA LYS A 119 -52.72 4.59 -13.77
C LYS A 119 -51.93 5.58 -12.91
N LEU A 120 -50.61 5.65 -13.10
CA LEU A 120 -49.79 6.67 -12.45
C LEU A 120 -50.15 8.04 -13.00
N LYS A 121 -50.25 9.04 -12.12
CA LYS A 121 -50.41 10.42 -12.56
C LYS A 121 -49.13 10.85 -13.27
N PRO A 122 -49.19 11.29 -14.54
CA PRO A 122 -48.01 11.83 -15.21
C PRO A 122 -47.54 13.05 -14.41
N THR A 123 -46.29 13.02 -13.99
CA THR A 123 -45.63 14.15 -13.35
C THR A 123 -44.70 14.78 -14.39
N GLU A 124 -44.86 16.09 -14.62
CA GLU A 124 -43.99 16.83 -15.52
C GLU A 124 -42.68 17.14 -14.78
N THR A 125 -41.61 16.42 -15.13
CA THR A 125 -40.27 16.71 -14.61
C THR A 125 -39.67 17.86 -15.40
N GLN A 126 -39.66 19.05 -14.81
CA GLN A 126 -38.96 20.22 -15.35
C GLN A 126 -37.45 20.07 -15.09
N GLU A 127 -36.68 19.67 -16.10
CA GLU A 127 -35.21 19.74 -16.06
C GLU A 127 -34.79 21.21 -16.15
N LYS A 128 -34.35 21.79 -15.03
CA LYS A 128 -33.84 23.16 -15.00
C LYS A 128 -32.43 23.21 -15.60
N ASN A 129 -32.37 23.29 -16.92
CA ASN A 129 -31.18 23.71 -17.66
C ASN A 129 -31.06 25.24 -17.60
N LEU A 130 -30.69 25.75 -16.42
CA LEU A 130 -30.42 27.17 -16.24
C LEU A 130 -29.15 27.54 -17.03
N LEU A 131 -29.22 28.66 -17.73
CA LEU A 131 -28.03 29.28 -18.29
C LEU A 131 -27.08 29.67 -17.15
N PRO A 132 -25.76 29.55 -17.35
CA PRO A 132 -24.80 30.00 -16.35
C PRO A 132 -25.03 31.48 -16.01
N ASP A 133 -24.99 31.78 -14.71
CA ASP A 133 -25.11 33.17 -14.24
C ASP A 133 -23.92 34.02 -14.69
N LYS A 134 -24.09 35.34 -14.66
CA LYS A 134 -23.06 36.29 -15.08
C LYS A 134 -21.74 36.08 -14.34
N ASP A 135 -21.81 35.73 -13.04
CA ASP A 135 -20.64 35.50 -12.21
C ASP A 135 -19.85 34.26 -12.67
N VAL A 136 -20.55 33.19 -13.04
CA VAL A 136 -19.94 31.95 -13.57
C VAL A 136 -19.21 32.24 -14.88
N VAL A 137 -19.83 33.00 -15.78
CA VAL A 137 -19.21 33.38 -17.06
C VAL A 137 -18.01 34.31 -16.85
N GLN A 138 -18.08 35.23 -15.89
CA GLN A 138 -16.96 36.12 -15.58
C GLN A 138 -15.79 35.36 -14.96
N GLN A 139 -16.05 34.44 -14.04
CA GLN A 139 -15.04 33.57 -13.44
C GLN A 139 -14.35 32.72 -14.51
N GLU A 140 -15.12 32.11 -15.42
CA GLU A 140 -14.56 31.34 -16.53
C GLU A 140 -13.67 32.20 -17.44
N ARG A 141 -14.12 33.41 -17.79
CA ARG A 141 -13.29 34.35 -18.56
C ARG A 141 -12.01 34.74 -17.84
N ALA A 142 -12.08 34.99 -16.53
CA ALA A 142 -10.91 35.33 -15.74
C ALA A 142 -9.89 34.18 -15.72
N HIS A 143 -10.38 32.94 -15.56
CA HIS A 143 -9.56 31.74 -15.60
C HIS A 143 -8.90 31.55 -16.97
N GLN A 144 -9.66 31.67 -18.05
CA GLN A 144 -9.14 31.55 -19.42
C GLN A 144 -8.11 32.64 -19.74
N ASN A 145 -8.33 33.87 -19.27
CA ASN A 145 -7.35 34.96 -19.45
C ASN A 145 -6.04 34.68 -18.71
N LEU A 146 -6.11 34.12 -17.50
CA LEU A 146 -4.92 33.73 -16.75
C LEU A 146 -4.15 32.63 -17.48
N LEU A 147 -4.84 31.58 -17.93
CA LEU A 147 -4.22 30.47 -18.67
C LEU A 147 -3.55 30.96 -19.95
N ASN A 148 -4.26 31.76 -20.77
CA ASN A 148 -3.69 32.33 -21.98
C ASN A 148 -2.48 33.24 -21.70
N GLY A 149 -2.54 34.03 -20.63
CA GLY A 149 -1.44 34.90 -20.22
C GLY A 149 -0.18 34.12 -19.83
N VAL A 150 -0.34 32.95 -19.20
CA VAL A 150 0.78 32.07 -18.85
C VAL A 150 1.27 31.27 -20.05
N GLU A 151 0.37 30.72 -20.86
CA GLU A 151 0.69 29.91 -22.04
C GLU A 151 1.47 30.71 -23.08
N HIS A 152 1.09 31.97 -23.30
CA HIS A 152 1.72 32.87 -24.26
C HIS A 152 2.66 33.89 -23.60
N PHE A 153 3.13 33.60 -22.39
CA PHE A 153 4.05 34.49 -21.69
C PHE A 153 5.39 34.61 -22.44
N ASP A 154 5.71 35.83 -22.90
CA ASP A 154 6.96 36.12 -23.59
C ASP A 154 8.12 36.20 -22.60
N LYS A 155 8.91 35.13 -22.53
CA LYS A 155 10.13 35.05 -21.71
C LYS A 155 11.17 36.11 -22.06
N SER A 156 11.18 36.63 -23.29
CA SER A 156 12.13 37.69 -23.69
C SER A 156 11.81 39.04 -23.04
N SER A 157 10.58 39.21 -22.54
CA SER A 157 10.18 40.39 -21.76
C SER A 157 10.72 40.39 -20.31
N MET A 158 11.25 39.25 -19.84
CA MET A 158 11.84 39.15 -18.51
C MET A 158 13.15 39.93 -18.43
N LYS A 159 13.37 40.64 -17.31
CA LYS A 159 14.66 41.27 -17.04
C LYS A 159 15.71 40.21 -16.79
N HIS A 160 16.86 40.33 -17.45
CA HIS A 160 18.02 39.50 -17.17
C HIS A 160 18.52 39.79 -15.75
N ALA A 161 18.60 38.75 -14.93
CA ALA A 161 19.33 38.79 -13.67
C ALA A 161 20.75 38.31 -13.94
N GLU A 162 21.73 39.18 -13.73
CA GLU A 162 23.15 38.81 -13.75
C GLU A 162 23.54 38.30 -12.36
N THR A 163 23.76 37.00 -12.25
CA THR A 163 24.24 36.38 -11.01
C THR A 163 25.77 36.44 -10.99
N GLN A 164 26.34 37.21 -10.07
CA GLN A 164 27.78 37.28 -9.83
C GLN A 164 28.16 36.31 -8.71
N GLU A 165 28.84 35.20 -9.06
CA GLU A 165 29.45 34.31 -8.09
C GLU A 165 30.69 34.98 -7.50
N LYS A 166 30.62 35.37 -6.22
CA LYS A 166 31.76 35.93 -5.49
C LYS A 166 32.61 34.77 -4.96
N ASN A 167 33.59 34.34 -5.75
CA ASN A 167 34.72 33.55 -5.27
C ASN A 167 35.99 34.42 -5.26
N PRO A 168 36.09 35.44 -4.37
CA PRO A 168 37.28 36.26 -4.30
C PRO A 168 38.47 35.38 -3.90
N LEU A 169 39.59 35.53 -4.62
CA LEU A 169 40.85 34.99 -4.16
C LEU A 169 41.18 35.56 -2.77
N PRO A 170 41.82 34.78 -1.89
CA PRO A 170 42.28 35.31 -0.61
C PRO A 170 43.15 36.55 -0.84
N ASP A 171 43.01 37.54 0.04
CA ASP A 171 43.75 38.78 -0.07
C ASP A 171 45.25 38.54 0.16
N PRO A 172 46.13 39.40 -0.39
CA PRO A 172 47.58 39.26 -0.20
C PRO A 172 47.98 39.21 1.28
N ALA A 173 47.21 39.87 2.15
CA ALA A 173 47.43 39.86 3.59
C ALA A 173 47.17 38.48 4.22
N ALA A 174 46.07 37.80 3.89
CA ALA A 174 45.83 36.43 4.36
C ALA A 174 46.87 35.46 3.83
N ILE A 175 47.31 35.63 2.57
CA ILE A 175 48.38 34.79 1.98
C ILE A 175 49.70 35.01 2.72
N GLU A 176 50.07 36.25 3.03
CA GLU A 176 51.30 36.55 3.76
C GLU A 176 51.24 36.05 5.21
N GLN A 177 50.09 36.20 5.87
CA GLN A 177 49.86 35.66 7.20
C GLN A 177 49.98 34.14 7.23
N GLU A 178 49.33 33.44 6.29
CA GLU A 178 49.40 31.99 6.17
C GLU A 178 50.85 31.55 5.88
N LYS A 179 51.55 32.22 4.98
CA LYS A 179 52.95 31.95 4.67
C LYS A 179 53.85 32.12 5.90
N GLY A 180 53.62 33.17 6.70
CA GLY A 180 54.34 33.38 7.96
C GLY A 180 54.08 32.28 8.97
N GLN A 181 52.81 31.84 9.11
CA GLN A 181 52.45 30.74 9.98
C GLN A 181 53.10 29.42 9.54
N GLN A 182 53.08 29.11 8.23
CA GLN A 182 53.74 27.93 7.68
C GLN A 182 55.25 27.94 7.92
N GLN A 183 55.91 29.10 7.78
CA GLN A 183 57.33 29.24 8.07
C GLN A 183 57.65 29.02 9.56
N LEU A 184 56.82 29.53 10.46
CA LEU A 184 56.97 29.30 11.90
C LEU A 184 56.85 27.81 12.24
N ILE A 185 55.81 27.14 11.73
CA ILE A 185 55.59 25.71 11.95
C ILE A 185 56.79 24.91 11.42
N ALA A 186 57.22 25.17 10.18
CA ALA A 186 58.38 24.50 9.60
C ALA A 186 59.67 24.75 10.39
N GLY A 187 59.86 25.96 10.92
CA GLY A 187 61.02 26.28 11.76
C GLY A 187 61.04 25.49 13.08
N ILE A 188 59.88 25.28 13.70
CA ILE A 188 59.73 24.47 14.92
C ILE A 188 59.92 22.98 14.60
N GLU A 189 59.28 22.47 13.55
CA GLU A 189 59.39 21.07 13.13
C GLU A 189 60.83 20.67 12.79
N ASN A 190 61.58 21.57 12.14
CA ASN A 190 62.97 21.33 11.75
C ASN A 190 63.99 21.84 12.78
N PHE A 191 63.54 22.24 13.98
CA PHE A 191 64.44 22.76 15.01
C PHE A 191 65.37 21.65 15.53
N ASN A 192 66.67 21.87 15.43
CA ASN A 192 67.66 20.94 15.97
C ASN A 192 67.97 21.30 17.44
N PRO A 193 67.56 20.48 18.43
CA PRO A 193 67.80 20.78 19.85
C PRO A 193 69.29 20.79 20.22
N LYS A 194 70.16 20.15 19.42
CA LYS A 194 71.61 20.18 19.62
C LYS A 194 72.24 21.54 19.30
N SER A 195 71.51 22.44 18.64
CA SER A 195 71.96 23.81 18.36
C SER A 195 71.84 24.74 19.57
N LEU A 196 71.17 24.31 20.64
CA LEU A 196 71.09 25.06 21.89
C LEU A 196 72.47 25.09 22.56
N LYS A 197 72.90 26.29 22.98
CA LYS A 197 74.12 26.45 23.77
C LYS A 197 73.93 25.77 25.12
N HIS A 198 74.92 24.99 25.55
CA HIS A 198 74.92 24.44 26.89
C HIS A 198 74.93 25.58 27.91
N THR A 199 73.95 25.59 28.80
CA THR A 199 73.87 26.49 29.95
C THR A 199 73.78 25.62 31.20
N GLU A 200 74.65 25.88 32.17
CA GLU A 200 74.59 25.21 33.46
C GLU A 200 73.56 25.96 34.33
N THR A 201 72.41 25.32 34.57
CA THR A 201 71.38 25.88 35.46
C THR A 201 71.75 25.56 36.90
N GLN A 202 72.09 26.57 37.70
CA GLN A 202 72.24 26.40 39.15
C GLN A 202 70.87 26.44 39.83
N GLU A 203 70.27 25.26 40.02
CA GLU A 203 69.11 25.10 40.88
C GLU A 203 69.57 25.18 42.35
N LYS A 204 69.29 26.31 43.01
CA LYS A 204 69.50 26.44 44.45
C LYS A 204 68.39 25.66 45.15
N ASN A 205 68.72 24.48 45.65
CA ASN A 205 67.90 23.77 46.63
C ASN A 205 68.55 23.92 48.01
N PRO A 206 68.48 25.11 48.65
CA PRO A 206 69.10 25.30 49.96
C PRO A 206 68.43 24.37 50.96
N LEU A 207 69.23 23.54 51.64
CA LEU A 207 68.74 22.75 52.75
C LEU A 207 68.23 23.72 53.85
N PRO A 208 67.07 23.46 54.47
CA PRO A 208 66.58 24.29 55.55
C PRO A 208 67.65 24.44 56.65
N THR A 209 67.91 25.67 57.08
CA THR A 209 68.86 25.92 58.17
C THR A 209 68.34 25.34 59.48
N LYS A 210 69.25 24.95 60.38
CA LYS A 210 68.87 24.39 61.70
C LYS A 210 67.92 25.30 62.48
N GLU A 211 68.05 26.62 62.31
CA GLU A 211 67.15 27.62 62.91
C GLU A 211 65.73 27.52 62.33
N ALA A 212 65.59 27.43 61.01
CA ALA A 212 64.29 27.24 60.36
C ALA A 212 63.61 25.93 60.78
N ILE A 213 64.39 24.84 60.90
CA ILE A 213 63.90 23.54 61.36
C ILE A 213 63.47 23.60 62.84
N ALA A 214 64.21 24.31 63.68
CA ALA A 214 63.88 24.46 65.10
C ALA A 214 62.63 25.32 65.31
N GLN A 215 62.47 26.37 64.51
CA GLN A 215 61.29 27.23 64.54
C GLN A 215 60.02 26.50 64.11
N GLU A 216 60.11 25.58 63.14
CA GLU A 216 59.00 24.70 62.73
C GLU A 216 58.69 23.60 63.76
N LYS A 217 59.71 23.07 64.45
CA LYS A 217 59.51 22.05 65.50
C LYS A 217 59.03 22.62 66.85
N GLY A 218 59.11 23.94 67.04
CA GLY A 218 58.73 24.64 68.26
C GLY A 218 57.38 25.35 68.20
N ALA A 219 56.71 25.32 67.04
CA ALA A 219 55.32 25.78 66.84
C ALA A 219 54.36 24.57 66.93
#